data_AF-A0A8S8XF24-F1
#
_entry.id   AF-A0A8S8XF24-F1
#
_cell.length_a   1.000
_cell.length_b   1.000
_cell.length_c   1.000
_cell.angle_alpha   90.00
_cell.angle_beta   90.00
_cell.angle_gamma   90.00
#
_symmetry.space_group_name_H-M   'P 1'
#
loop_
_entity.id
_entity.type
_entity.pdbx_description
1 polymer ?
#
loop_
_entity_poly.entity_id
_entity_poly.type
_entity_poly.pdbx_seq_one_letter_code
_entity_poly.pdbx_strand_id
1 'polypeptide(L)' 'MTTPTITAFDRSPDGDFSAGDLLMVSVLLRLKPSGFLNEFPILAAYVARGEARPAYQRAFAAQLAVNTRPAE' A
#
# COMPACT_ATOMS: atom_id res chain seq x y z
N MET A 1 11.13 27.53 12.40
CA MET A 1 9.83 26.85 12.22
C MET A 1 10.06 25.75 11.19
N THR A 2 10.43 24.57 11.65
CA THR A 2 10.77 23.42 10.79
C THR A 2 9.50 22.86 10.17
N THR A 3 9.45 22.82 8.85
CA THR A 3 8.39 22.11 8.11
C THR A 3 8.31 20.68 8.64
N PRO A 4 7.15 20.22 9.13
CA PRO A 4 7.02 18.83 9.54
C PRO A 4 7.19 17.96 8.30
N THR A 5 8.32 17.27 8.18
CA THR A 5 8.47 16.17 7.22
C THR A 5 7.39 15.17 7.55
N ILE A 6 6.53 14.83 6.59
CA ILE A 6 5.52 13.78 6.72
C ILE A 6 6.26 12.44 6.78
N THR A 7 6.83 12.14 7.94
CA THR A 7 7.37 10.82 8.31
C THR A 7 6.33 10.01 9.10
N ALA A 8 5.18 10.63 9.43
CA ALA A 8 4.15 10.03 10.28
C ALA A 8 3.44 8.81 9.67
N PHE A 9 3.47 8.64 8.33
CA PHE A 9 2.97 7.40 7.68
C PHE A 9 3.87 6.17 7.93
N ASP A 10 5.00 6.35 8.60
CA ASP A 10 5.89 5.25 9.01
C ASP A 10 5.61 4.78 10.44
N ARG A 11 4.83 5.52 11.25
CA ARG A 11 4.61 5.21 12.66
C ARG A 11 3.13 4.94 12.96
N SER A 12 2.77 3.67 12.89
CA SER A 12 1.67 3.11 13.68
C SER A 12 1.98 3.26 15.19
N PRO A 13 0.98 3.37 16.08
CA PRO A 13 1.18 3.31 17.53
C PRO A 13 1.97 2.07 17.99
N ASP A 14 1.92 1.00 17.20
CA ASP A 14 2.65 -0.26 17.44
C ASP A 14 4.04 -0.31 16.79
N GLY A 15 4.48 0.74 16.09
CA GLY A 15 5.76 0.81 15.37
C GLY A 15 5.87 -0.12 14.15
N ASP A 16 5.03 -1.15 14.08
CA ASP A 16 4.91 -2.09 12.97
C ASP A 16 3.68 -1.82 12.10
N PHE A 17 3.74 -2.32 10.87
CA PHE A 17 2.65 -2.23 9.90
C PHE A 17 1.37 -2.86 10.41
N SER A 18 0.31 -2.08 10.29
CA SER A 18 -0.98 -2.36 10.88
C SER A 18 -2.02 -2.78 9.84
N ALA A 19 -3.18 -3.23 10.30
CA ALA A 19 -4.35 -3.40 9.44
C ALA A 19 -4.75 -2.08 8.75
N GLY A 20 -4.51 -0.93 9.40
CA GLY A 20 -4.76 0.39 8.82
C GLY A 20 -3.90 0.65 7.58
N ASP A 21 -2.64 0.20 7.60
CA ASP A 21 -1.74 0.34 6.45
C ASP A 21 -2.17 -0.55 5.28
N LEU A 22 -2.66 -1.76 5.54
CA LEU A 22 -3.25 -2.61 4.50
C LEU A 22 -4.43 -1.92 3.81
N LEU A 23 -5.33 -1.31 4.59
CA LEU A 23 -6.47 -0.58 4.06
C LEU A 23 -6.00 0.62 3.23
N MET A 24 -5.05 1.41 3.74
CA MET A 24 -4.54 2.59 3.06
C MET A 24 -3.84 2.25 1.74
N VAL A 25 -2.97 1.24 1.73
CA VAL A 25 -2.31 0.74 0.52
C VAL A 25 -3.35 0.26 -0.51
N SER A 26 -4.40 -0.45 -0.07
CA SER A 26 -5.47 -0.93 -0.97
C SER A 26 -6.29 0.19 -1.62
N VAL A 27 -6.44 1.34 -0.95
CA VAL A 27 -7.11 2.53 -1.49
C VAL A 27 -6.21 3.20 -2.52
N LEU A 28 -4.94 3.45 -2.16
CA LEU A 28 -3.99 4.14 -3.03
C LEU A 28 -3.67 3.34 -4.30
N LEU A 29 -3.66 2.00 -4.23
CA LEU A 29 -3.43 1.13 -5.40
C LEU A 29 -4.44 1.37 -6.53
N ARG A 30 -5.66 1.79 -6.21
CA ARG A 30 -6.68 2.11 -7.23
C ARG A 30 -6.32 3.33 -8.08
N LEU A 31 -5.46 4.20 -7.57
CA LEU A 31 -4.95 5.38 -8.28
C LEU A 31 -3.69 5.07 -9.10
N LYS A 32 -3.10 3.88 -8.96
CA LYS A 32 -1.87 3.50 -9.68
C LYS A 32 -2.07 3.48 -11.21
N PRO A 33 -3.16 2.94 -11.79
CA PRO A 33 -3.35 2.90 -13.24
C PRO A 33 -3.52 4.28 -13.88
N SER A 34 -3.97 5.30 -13.15
CA SER A 34 -4.14 6.66 -13.69
C SER A 34 -2.84 7.46 -13.74
N GLY A 35 -1.76 6.97 -13.11
CA GLY A 35 -0.50 7.69 -13.00
C GLY A 35 -0.50 8.84 -11.98
N PHE A 36 -1.63 9.10 -11.31
CA PHE A 36 -1.77 10.22 -10.37
C PHE A 36 -0.79 10.15 -9.18
N LEU A 37 -0.42 8.93 -8.75
CA LEU A 37 0.58 8.75 -7.68
C LEU A 37 1.97 9.30 -8.04
N ASN A 38 2.29 9.50 -9.32
CA ASN A 38 3.57 10.06 -9.74
C ASN A 38 3.76 11.52 -9.30
N GLU A 39 2.65 12.25 -9.08
CA GLU A 39 2.68 13.62 -8.56
C GLU A 39 2.97 13.66 -7.04
N PHE A 40 2.87 12.53 -6.35
CA PHE A 40 2.99 12.42 -4.90
C PHE A 40 4.05 11.38 -4.50
N PRO A 41 5.36 11.70 -4.62
CA PRO A 41 6.44 10.74 -4.45
C PRO A 41 6.49 10.09 -3.06
N ILE A 42 6.05 10.78 -2.01
CA ILE A 42 5.95 10.22 -0.65
C ILE A 42 4.89 9.11 -0.59
N LEU A 43 3.73 9.31 -1.23
CA LEU A 43 2.66 8.33 -1.28
C LEU A 43 3.05 7.16 -2.18
N ALA A 44 3.70 7.43 -3.32
CA ALA A 44 4.25 6.38 -4.18
C ALA A 44 5.25 5.49 -3.42
N ALA A 45 6.16 6.10 -2.64
CA ALA A 45 7.10 5.36 -1.82
C ALA A 45 6.41 4.56 -0.70
N TYR A 46 5.34 5.09 -0.09
CA TYR A 46 4.55 4.37 0.90
C TYR A 46 3.87 3.13 0.30
N VAL A 47 3.23 3.27 -0.87
CA VAL A 47 2.61 2.14 -1.59
C VAL A 47 3.66 1.09 -1.95
N ALA A 48 4.82 1.49 -2.47
CA ALA A 48 5.90 0.57 -2.81
C ALA A 48 6.41 -0.23 -1.59
N ARG A 49 6.53 0.42 -0.42
CA ARG A 49 6.86 -0.29 0.83
C ARG A 49 5.76 -1.26 1.25
N GLY A 50 4.49 -0.91 1.04
CA GLY A 50 3.35 -1.80 1.26
C GLY A 50 3.41 -3.04 0.37
N GLU A 51 3.61 -2.86 -0.93
CA GLU A 51 3.70 -3.95 -1.93
C GLU A 51 4.89 -4.89 -1.69
N ALA A 52 6.01 -4.37 -1.17
CA ALA A 52 7.21 -5.16 -0.88
C ALA A 52 7.07 -6.08 0.34
N ARG A 53 6.04 -5.93 1.17
CA ARG A 53 5.89 -6.73 2.39
C ARG A 53 5.47 -8.17 2.07
N PRO A 54 6.11 -9.19 2.68
CA PRO A 54 5.75 -10.59 2.47
C PRO A 54 4.27 -10.90 2.79
N ALA A 55 3.70 -10.25 3.80
CA ALA A 55 2.29 -10.42 4.15
C ALA A 55 1.35 -9.92 3.05
N TYR A 56 1.65 -8.76 2.45
CA TYR A 56 0.89 -8.22 1.33
C TYR A 56 0.99 -9.14 0.11
N GLN A 57 2.20 -9.60 -0.25
CA GLN A 57 2.42 -10.48 -1.40
C GLN A 57 1.66 -11.81 -1.27
N ARG A 58 1.68 -12.43 -0.07
CA ARG A 58 0.91 -13.65 0.20
C ARG A 58 -0.60 -13.42 0.06
N ALA A 59 -1.12 -12.32 0.62
CA ALA A 59 -2.54 -11.97 0.51
C ALA A 59 -2.96 -11.70 -0.95
N PHE A 60 -2.14 -10.96 -1.70
CA PHE A 60 -2.39 -10.68 -3.10
C PHE A 60 -2.38 -11.95 -3.96
N ALA A 61 -1.41 -12.86 -3.76
CA ALA A 61 -1.36 -14.14 -4.46
C ALA A 61 -2.63 -14.98 -4.22
N ALA A 62 -3.11 -15.04 -2.96
CA ALA A 62 -4.34 -15.74 -2.62
C ALA A 62 -5.57 -15.12 -3.31
N GLN A 63 -5.70 -13.79 -3.29
CA GLN A 63 -6.80 -13.10 -3.95
C GLN A 63 -6.74 -13.24 -5.48
N LEU A 64 -5.56 -13.12 -6.07
CA LEU A 64 -5.34 -13.27 -7.50
C LEU A 64 -5.77 -14.66 -7.96
N ALA A 65 -5.36 -15.69 -7.22
CA ALA A 65 -5.74 -17.07 -7.51
C ALA A 65 -7.27 -17.24 -7.56
N VAL A 66 -8.03 -16.57 -6.68
CA VAL A 66 -9.51 -16.60 -6.69
C VAL A 66 -10.07 -15.83 -7.88
N ASN A 67 -9.53 -14.65 -8.18
CA ASN A 67 -10.04 -13.74 -9.22
C ASN A 67 -9.76 -14.23 -10.65
N THR A 68 -8.69 -15.02 -10.85
CA THR A 68 -8.31 -15.55 -12.16
C THR A 68 -8.69 -17.03 -12.33
N ARG A 69 -9.52 -17.60 -11.45
CA ARG A 69 -10.01 -18.96 -11.67
C ARG A 69 -10.87 -19.00 -12.95
N PRO A 70 -10.78 -20.06 -13.75
CA PRO A 70 -11.73 -20.29 -14.83
C PRO A 70 -13.16 -20.32 -14.28
N ALA A 71 -14.11 -19.76 -15.02
CA ALA A 71 -15.52 -20.02 -14.76
C ALA A 71 -15.80 -21.49 -15.09
N GLU A 72 -16.49 -22.19 -14.19
CA GLU A 72 -17.07 -23.51 -14.50
C GLU A 72 -18.20 -23.39 -15.52
#